data_AF-A0A1Q5R6C5-F1
#
_entry.id   AF-A0A1Q5R6C5-F1
#
_cell.length_a   1.000
_cell.length_b   1.000
_cell.length_c   1.000
_cell.angle_alpha   90.00
_cell.angle_beta   90.00
_cell.angle_gamma   90.00
#
_symmetry.space_group_name_H-M   'P 1'
#
loop_
_entity.id
_entity.type
_entity.pdbx_description
1 polymer ?
#
loop_
_entity_poly.entity_id
_entity_poly.type
_entity_poly.pdbx_seq_one_letter_code
_entity_poly.pdbx_strand_id
1 'polypeptide(L)'
;MALAIWLGEAASADAQSAPPSAYTVKPSDVMVPEGETLGEFRRMIQPFKNWTLICDESLKSKRRVCNVTQSIVNAQGAVAFNWSLIATADGKPLMAMRIPAAAGVGAQIELAMGDSPDRIVAQTDRCDANFCFATIAIGNVLKRHIRAATPCLVSYPLPQGGPITLEAPLDGLSGVLAKLK
;
A
#
# COMPACT_ATOMS: atom_id res chain seq x y z
N MET A 1 -23.49 -22.43 80.28
CA MET A 1 -22.15 -22.20 79.70
C MET A 1 -22.33 -21.61 78.33
N ALA A 2 -22.03 -20.32 78.16
CA ALA A 2 -22.23 -19.59 76.91
C ALA A 2 -20.96 -19.66 76.05
N LEU A 3 -21.11 -20.00 74.77
CA LEU A 3 -20.05 -19.99 73.76
C LEU A 3 -20.06 -18.63 73.05
N ALA A 4 -18.94 -17.91 73.09
CA ALA A 4 -18.72 -16.69 72.33
C ALA A 4 -18.23 -17.04 70.91
N ILE A 5 -18.96 -16.58 69.89
CA ILE A 5 -18.62 -16.77 68.47
C ILE A 5 -17.82 -15.55 68.03
N TRP A 6 -16.55 -15.76 67.64
CA TRP A 6 -15.70 -14.76 67.02
C TRP A 6 -15.99 -14.70 65.51
N LEU A 7 -16.38 -13.52 65.01
CA LEU A 7 -16.47 -13.22 63.58
C LEU A 7 -15.06 -12.88 63.07
N GLY A 8 -14.53 -13.69 62.17
CA GLY A 8 -13.29 -13.41 61.45
C GLY A 8 -13.58 -12.53 60.22
N GLU A 9 -12.94 -11.37 60.17
CA GLU A 9 -12.97 -10.46 59.04
C GLU A 9 -12.15 -11.05 57.87
N ALA A 10 -12.80 -11.35 56.75
CA ALA A 10 -12.13 -11.80 55.54
C ALA A 10 -11.54 -10.58 54.80
N ALA A 11 -10.22 -10.41 54.87
CA ALA A 11 -9.51 -9.44 54.04
C ALA A 11 -9.66 -9.85 52.56
N SER A 12 -10.31 -8.98 51.78
CA SER A 12 -10.36 -9.13 50.32
C SER A 12 -8.98 -8.85 49.75
N ALA A 13 -8.41 -9.83 49.04
CA ALA A 13 -7.20 -9.64 48.26
C ALA A 13 -7.57 -8.84 47.00
N ASP A 14 -7.15 -7.57 46.95
CA ASP A 14 -7.16 -6.78 45.73
C ASP A 14 -6.30 -7.49 44.68
N ALA A 15 -6.93 -7.91 43.58
CA ALA A 15 -6.24 -8.38 42.40
C ALA A 15 -5.49 -7.20 41.78
N GLN A 16 -4.23 -7.01 42.18
CA GLN A 16 -3.32 -6.05 41.55
C GLN A 16 -3.21 -6.40 40.06
N SER A 17 -3.77 -5.53 39.23
CA SER A 17 -3.64 -5.60 37.78
C SER A 17 -2.15 -5.47 37.44
N ALA A 18 -1.58 -6.53 36.87
CA ALA A 18 -0.20 -6.52 36.42
C ALA A 18 0.05 -5.34 35.46
N PRO A 19 1.19 -4.65 35.57
CA PRO A 19 1.50 -3.54 34.68
C PRO A 19 1.50 -4.03 33.22
N PRO A 20 0.99 -3.23 32.27
CA PRO A 20 0.97 -3.61 30.86
C PRO A 20 2.41 -3.87 30.38
N SER A 21 2.61 -5.00 29.70
CA SER A 21 3.90 -5.39 29.12
C SER A 21 4.42 -4.29 28.19
N ALA A 22 5.69 -3.89 28.36
CA ALA A 22 6.38 -2.93 27.48
C ALA A 22 6.62 -3.47 26.05
N TYR A 23 6.29 -4.74 25.81
CA TYR A 23 6.47 -5.42 24.53
C TYR A 23 5.15 -5.99 24.05
N THR A 24 4.86 -5.77 22.77
CA THR A 24 3.71 -6.35 22.08
C THR A 24 4.19 -7.30 20.99
N VAL A 25 3.42 -8.35 20.73
CA VAL A 25 3.69 -9.26 19.61
C VAL A 25 3.44 -8.48 18.32
N LYS A 26 4.45 -8.44 17.44
CA LYS A 26 4.26 -7.88 16.10
C LYS A 26 3.17 -8.70 15.37
N PRO A 27 2.09 -8.08 14.88
CA PRO A 27 1.08 -8.79 14.10
C PRO A 27 1.67 -9.34 12.80
N SER A 28 1.00 -10.35 12.23
CA SER A 28 1.35 -10.92 10.92
C SER A 28 1.35 -9.84 9.83
N ASP A 29 2.35 -9.87 8.95
CA ASP A 29 2.41 -9.00 7.77
C ASP A 29 1.34 -9.38 6.71
N VAL A 30 0.67 -10.52 6.90
CA VAL A 30 -0.39 -11.03 6.03
C VAL A 30 -1.67 -11.19 6.84
N MET A 31 -2.71 -10.49 6.41
CA MET A 31 -4.07 -10.69 6.90
C MET A 31 -4.75 -11.76 6.05
N VAL A 32 -5.39 -12.73 6.72
CA VAL A 32 -6.18 -13.76 6.03
C VAL A 32 -7.53 -13.16 5.64
N PRO A 33 -7.88 -13.11 4.34
CA PRO A 33 -9.17 -12.61 3.91
C PRO A 33 -10.33 -13.43 4.47
N GLU A 34 -11.52 -12.82 4.51
CA GLU A 34 -12.74 -13.53 4.90
C GLU A 34 -12.98 -14.76 3.99
N GLY A 35 -13.26 -15.91 4.61
CA GLY A 35 -13.49 -17.18 3.90
C GLY A 35 -12.24 -18.03 3.61
N GLU A 36 -11.04 -17.50 3.87
CA GLU A 36 -9.78 -18.25 3.79
C GLU A 36 -9.43 -18.92 5.14
N THR A 37 -8.65 -20.01 5.09
CA THR A 37 -8.22 -20.74 6.29
C THR A 37 -6.85 -20.25 6.77
N LEU A 38 -6.67 -20.14 8.09
CA LEU A 38 -5.35 -19.88 8.68
C LEU A 38 -4.34 -20.94 8.22
N GLY A 39 -3.15 -20.49 7.81
CA GLY A 39 -2.10 -21.36 7.26
C GLY A 39 -2.26 -21.73 5.78
N GLU A 40 -3.43 -21.48 5.18
CA GLU A 40 -3.70 -21.73 3.75
C GLU A 40 -3.65 -20.48 2.89
N PHE A 41 -3.20 -19.35 3.45
CA PHE A 41 -3.03 -18.10 2.73
C PHE A 41 -1.59 -17.61 2.89
N ARG A 42 -0.93 -17.30 1.77
CA ARG A 42 0.46 -16.84 1.77
C ARG A 42 0.65 -15.61 0.90
N ARG A 43 1.59 -14.76 1.33
CA ARG A 43 2.10 -13.64 0.54
C ARG A 43 3.52 -13.91 0.10
N MET A 44 3.77 -13.79 -1.20
CA MET A 44 5.10 -13.72 -1.78
C MET A 44 5.45 -12.26 -2.04
N ILE A 45 6.65 -11.84 -1.65
CA ILE A 45 7.20 -10.51 -1.93
C ILE A 45 8.50 -10.69 -2.70
N GLN A 46 8.60 -10.09 -3.89
CA GLN A 46 9.79 -10.16 -4.73
C GLN A 46 10.25 -8.75 -5.13
N PRO A 47 11.51 -8.38 -4.82
CA PRO A 47 12.05 -7.08 -5.18
C PRO A 47 12.55 -7.05 -6.63
N PHE A 48 12.35 -5.91 -7.29
CA PHE A 48 12.84 -5.60 -8.64
C PHE A 48 13.28 -4.14 -8.68
N LYS A 49 14.50 -3.89 -8.20
CA LYS A 49 15.04 -2.52 -8.06
C LYS A 49 14.07 -1.64 -7.28
N ASN A 50 13.45 -0.66 -7.93
CA ASN A 50 12.53 0.31 -7.32
C ASN A 50 11.08 -0.19 -7.23
N TRP A 51 10.81 -1.44 -7.63
CA TRP A 51 9.50 -2.04 -7.69
C TRP A 51 9.42 -3.31 -6.86
N THR A 52 8.23 -3.59 -6.34
CA THR A 52 7.95 -4.82 -5.59
C THR A 52 6.78 -5.54 -6.23
N LEU A 53 6.98 -6.83 -6.54
CA LEU A 53 5.90 -7.75 -6.86
C LEU A 53 5.40 -8.37 -5.56
N ILE A 54 4.12 -8.16 -5.26
CA ILE A 54 3.44 -8.80 -4.13
C ILE A 54 2.39 -9.71 -4.72
N CYS A 55 2.37 -10.97 -4.31
CA CYS A 55 1.36 -11.93 -4.73
C CYS A 55 0.75 -12.60 -3.51
N ASP A 56 -0.56 -12.48 -3.40
CA ASP A 56 -1.37 -13.17 -2.41
C ASP A 56 -1.96 -14.41 -3.04
N GLU A 57 -1.78 -15.55 -2.38
CA GLU A 57 -2.20 -16.85 -2.88
C GLU A 57 -2.97 -17.62 -1.80
N SER A 58 -4.15 -18.08 -2.18
CA SER A 58 -4.92 -19.08 -1.44
C SER A 58 -4.48 -20.47 -1.88
N LEU A 59 -3.97 -21.26 -0.95
CA LEU A 59 -3.58 -22.66 -1.19
C LEU A 59 -4.81 -23.56 -1.38
N LYS A 60 -5.94 -23.19 -0.78
CA LYS A 60 -7.22 -23.89 -0.90
C LYS A 60 -7.83 -23.73 -2.29
N SER A 61 -8.00 -22.48 -2.74
CA SER A 61 -8.60 -22.19 -4.06
C SER A 61 -7.58 -22.22 -5.20
N LYS A 62 -6.28 -22.25 -4.89
CA LYS A 62 -5.15 -22.09 -5.82
C LYS A 62 -5.22 -20.77 -6.61
N ARG A 63 -5.97 -19.79 -6.10
CA ARG A 63 -6.07 -18.47 -6.70
C ARG A 63 -4.90 -17.62 -6.23
N ARG A 64 -4.20 -17.02 -7.19
CA ARG A 64 -3.12 -16.06 -6.95
C ARG A 64 -3.50 -14.70 -7.53
N VAL A 65 -3.38 -13.65 -6.73
CA VAL A 65 -3.58 -12.26 -7.15
C VAL A 65 -2.30 -11.51 -6.90
N CYS A 66 -1.77 -10.87 -7.95
CA CYS A 66 -0.50 -10.14 -7.88
C CYS A 66 -0.70 -8.66 -8.15
N ASN A 67 0.03 -7.84 -7.40
CA ASN A 67 0.18 -6.40 -7.63
C ASN A 67 1.67 -6.06 -7.77
N VAL A 68 1.96 -5.10 -8.64
CA VAL A 68 3.30 -4.53 -8.78
C VAL A 68 3.23 -3.11 -8.27
N THR A 69 4.06 -2.75 -7.30
CA THR A 69 3.95 -1.46 -6.61
C THR A 69 5.30 -0.79 -6.43
N GLN A 70 5.28 0.54 -6.46
CA GLN A 70 6.35 1.40 -5.97
C GLN A 70 5.70 2.44 -5.04
N SER A 71 6.31 2.65 -3.88
CA SER A 71 5.89 3.64 -2.89
C SER A 71 7.05 4.58 -2.61
N ILE A 72 6.75 5.86 -2.58
CA ILE A 72 7.69 6.95 -2.33
C ILE A 72 7.19 7.67 -1.09
N VAL A 73 8.05 7.76 -0.09
CA VAL A 73 7.74 8.35 1.21
C VAL A 73 8.45 9.68 1.39
N ASN A 74 7.86 10.58 2.15
CA ASN A 74 8.52 11.81 2.59
C ASN A 74 9.47 11.53 3.77
N ALA A 75 10.14 12.58 4.27
CA ALA A 75 11.09 12.48 5.38
C ALA A 75 10.46 11.97 6.70
N GLN A 76 9.14 12.07 6.86
CA GLN A 76 8.39 11.58 8.01
C GLN A 76 7.90 10.13 7.83
N GLY A 77 8.24 9.48 6.71
CA GLY A 77 7.80 8.13 6.38
C GLY A 77 6.36 8.03 5.86
N ALA A 78 5.67 9.16 5.67
CA ALA A 78 4.33 9.17 5.09
C ALA A 78 4.40 9.02 3.56
N VAL A 79 3.45 8.30 2.97
CA VAL A 79 3.41 8.07 1.52
C VAL A 79 3.12 9.38 0.79
N ALA A 80 4.11 9.84 0.01
CA ALA A 80 3.99 10.99 -0.87
C ALA A 80 3.43 10.59 -2.25
N PHE A 81 3.79 9.42 -2.73
CA PHE A 81 3.21 8.87 -3.96
C PHE A 81 3.28 7.35 -3.91
N ASN A 82 2.23 6.71 -4.38
CA ASN A 82 2.24 5.29 -4.65
C ASN A 82 1.59 5.05 -5.99
N TRP A 83 2.16 4.13 -6.76
CA TRP A 83 1.48 3.60 -7.93
C TRP A 83 1.66 2.11 -8.04
N SER A 84 0.61 1.50 -8.59
CA SER A 84 0.53 0.06 -8.70
C SER A 84 -0.17 -0.38 -9.97
N LEU A 85 0.33 -1.46 -10.54
CA LEU A 85 -0.33 -2.18 -11.61
C LEU A 85 -1.47 -3.01 -11.00
N ILE A 86 -2.70 -2.74 -11.44
CA ILE A 86 -3.87 -3.52 -11.03
C ILE A 86 -4.40 -4.31 -12.22
N ALA A 87 -4.73 -5.58 -11.98
CA ALA A 87 -5.48 -6.38 -12.94
C ALA A 87 -6.94 -5.94 -12.95
N THR A 88 -7.52 -5.84 -14.14
CA THR A 88 -8.95 -5.57 -14.34
C THR A 88 -9.69 -6.84 -14.71
N ALA A 89 -11.02 -6.82 -14.58
CA ALA A 89 -11.87 -7.94 -14.97
C ALA A 89 -11.76 -8.29 -16.47
N ASP A 90 -11.46 -7.32 -17.33
CA ASP A 90 -11.28 -7.51 -18.78
C ASP A 90 -9.84 -7.85 -19.17
N GLY A 91 -8.94 -8.04 -18.19
CA GLY A 91 -7.54 -8.43 -18.41
C GLY A 91 -6.64 -7.30 -18.92
N LYS A 92 -7.13 -6.07 -19.05
CA LYS A 92 -6.33 -4.89 -19.44
C LYS A 92 -5.78 -4.18 -18.20
N PRO A 93 -4.49 -4.34 -17.87
CA PRO A 93 -3.95 -3.74 -16.65
C PRO A 93 -4.07 -2.22 -16.66
N LEU A 94 -4.44 -1.66 -15.51
CA LEU A 94 -4.43 -0.23 -15.25
C LEU A 94 -3.28 0.11 -14.31
N MET A 95 -2.77 1.33 -14.46
CA MET A 95 -1.89 1.92 -13.45
C MET A 95 -2.74 2.75 -12.51
N ALA A 96 -2.84 2.31 -11.25
CA ALA A 96 -3.51 3.05 -10.19
C ALA A 96 -2.49 3.88 -9.41
N MET A 97 -2.78 5.15 -9.22
CA MET A 97 -1.95 6.11 -8.49
C MET A 97 -2.68 6.56 -7.23
N ARG A 98 -1.90 6.85 -6.19
CA ARG A 98 -2.35 7.36 -4.90
C ARG A 98 -1.46 8.53 -4.49
N ILE A 99 -2.09 9.65 -4.14
CA ILE A 99 -1.47 10.84 -3.56
C ILE A 99 -2.19 11.21 -2.26
N PRO A 100 -1.62 12.03 -1.37
CA PRO A 100 -2.28 12.42 -0.13
C PRO A 100 -3.68 13.03 -0.36
N ALA A 101 -4.64 12.71 0.51
CA ALA A 101 -6.02 13.19 0.43
C ALA A 101 -6.12 14.73 0.37
N ALA A 102 -5.15 15.43 0.96
CA ALA A 102 -5.05 16.89 0.92
C ALA A 102 -5.02 17.48 -0.50
N ALA A 103 -4.62 16.70 -1.52
CA ALA A 103 -4.67 17.14 -2.91
C ALA A 103 -6.12 17.35 -3.43
N GLY A 104 -7.07 16.59 -2.90
CA GLY A 104 -8.49 16.65 -3.28
C GLY A 104 -8.85 15.87 -4.55
N VAL A 105 -10.16 15.70 -4.75
CA VAL A 105 -10.74 15.14 -5.99
C VAL A 105 -10.55 16.15 -7.12
N GLY A 106 -10.25 15.66 -8.32
CA GLY A 106 -10.00 16.49 -9.49
C GLY A 106 -8.56 16.99 -9.61
N ALA A 107 -7.68 16.68 -8.65
CA ALA A 107 -6.26 16.99 -8.71
C ALA A 107 -5.59 16.29 -9.90
N GLN A 108 -4.71 17.01 -10.59
CA GLN A 108 -3.96 16.48 -11.72
C GLN A 108 -2.62 15.93 -11.24
N ILE A 109 -2.37 14.65 -11.54
CA ILE A 109 -1.07 13.99 -11.38
C ILE A 109 -0.44 13.93 -12.75
N GLU A 110 0.69 14.60 -12.92
CA GLU A 110 1.47 14.57 -14.15
C GLU A 110 2.65 13.61 -14.01
N LEU A 111 2.80 12.75 -15.02
CA LEU A 111 3.96 11.88 -15.20
C LEU A 111 4.77 12.40 -16.39
N ALA A 112 5.92 13.00 -16.12
CA ALA A 112 6.84 13.49 -17.14
C ALA A 112 8.00 12.50 -17.31
N MET A 113 8.18 11.95 -18.51
CA MET A 113 9.16 10.89 -18.76
C MET A 113 10.23 11.32 -19.76
N GLY A 114 11.48 11.40 -19.30
CA GLY A 114 12.64 11.83 -20.10
C GLY A 114 12.67 13.34 -20.38
N ASP A 115 13.55 13.73 -21.30
CA ASP A 115 13.85 15.15 -21.58
C ASP A 115 12.89 15.80 -22.62
N SER A 116 11.78 15.14 -22.99
CA SER A 116 10.87 15.52 -24.09
C SER A 116 9.38 15.34 -23.71
N PRO A 117 8.37 15.78 -24.50
CA PRO A 117 7.05 16.16 -23.98
C PRO A 117 6.08 14.99 -23.74
N ASP A 118 6.56 13.74 -23.64
CA ASP A 118 5.70 12.61 -23.27
C ASP A 118 5.26 12.80 -21.81
N ARG A 119 4.14 13.51 -21.65
CA ARG A 119 3.46 13.80 -20.38
C ARG A 119 2.15 13.02 -20.36
N ILE A 120 1.94 12.27 -19.29
CA ILE A 120 0.67 11.62 -19.02
C ILE A 120 0.04 12.30 -17.83
N VAL A 121 -1.15 12.88 -18.01
CA VAL A 121 -1.92 13.49 -16.93
C VAL A 121 -3.03 12.54 -16.52
N ALA A 122 -3.09 12.23 -15.23
CA ALA A 122 -4.18 11.52 -14.59
C ALA A 122 -4.92 12.46 -13.67
N GLN A 123 -6.24 12.30 -13.56
CA GLN A 123 -7.05 13.10 -12.66
C GLN A 123 -7.55 12.23 -11.52
N THR A 124 -7.51 12.74 -10.29
CA THR A 124 -8.07 12.02 -9.15
C THR A 124 -9.60 11.96 -9.26
N ASP A 125 -10.16 10.75 -9.13
CA ASP A 125 -11.60 10.50 -9.29
C ASP A 125 -12.33 10.34 -7.95
N ARG A 126 -11.61 9.95 -6.91
CA ARG A 126 -12.11 9.76 -5.55
C ARG A 126 -11.01 9.96 -4.52
N CYS A 127 -11.41 10.23 -3.29
CA CYS A 127 -10.52 10.22 -2.13
C CYS A 127 -11.15 9.45 -0.97
N ASP A 128 -10.31 8.85 -0.13
CA ASP A 128 -10.66 8.40 1.21
C ASP A 128 -10.03 9.34 2.26
N ALA A 129 -10.02 8.93 3.53
CA ALA A 129 -9.47 9.73 4.62
C ALA A 129 -7.98 10.06 4.46
N ASN A 130 -7.22 9.25 3.72
CA ASN A 130 -5.76 9.33 3.64
C ASN A 130 -5.25 9.64 2.22
N PHE A 131 -5.95 9.14 1.18
CA PHE A 131 -5.47 9.20 -0.20
C PHE A 131 -6.53 9.65 -1.19
N CYS A 132 -6.09 10.32 -2.24
CA CYS A 132 -6.82 10.48 -3.49
C CYS A 132 -6.27 9.52 -4.54
N PHE A 133 -7.17 8.99 -5.37
CA PHE A 133 -6.87 7.92 -6.33
C PHE A 133 -7.06 8.42 -7.75
N ALA A 134 -6.17 8.00 -8.64
CA ALA A 134 -6.31 8.20 -10.08
C ALA A 134 -5.96 6.88 -10.80
N THR A 135 -6.50 6.68 -12.00
CA THR A 135 -6.12 5.53 -12.83
C THR A 135 -5.82 5.98 -14.26
N ILE A 136 -4.86 5.31 -14.89
CA ILE A 136 -4.60 5.45 -16.32
C ILE A 136 -4.53 4.08 -16.99
N ALA A 137 -4.98 4.03 -18.24
CA ALA A 137 -4.74 2.89 -19.11
C ALA A 137 -3.26 2.82 -19.50
N ILE A 138 -2.73 1.60 -19.61
CA ILE A 138 -1.34 1.38 -20.01
C ILE A 138 -1.25 1.40 -21.53
N GLY A 139 -1.18 2.62 -22.07
CA GLY A 139 -1.02 2.89 -23.49
C GLY A 139 0.39 2.62 -24.01
N ASN A 140 0.56 2.75 -25.33
CA ASN A 140 1.86 2.51 -25.99
C ASN A 140 2.97 3.45 -25.50
N VAL A 141 2.63 4.70 -25.16
CA VAL A 141 3.58 5.69 -24.60
C VAL A 141 4.20 5.16 -23.32
N LEU A 142 3.38 4.84 -22.32
CA LEU A 142 3.86 4.29 -21.05
C LEU A 142 4.65 2.97 -21.25
N LYS A 143 4.18 2.07 -22.13
CA LYS A 143 4.92 0.83 -22.45
C LYS A 143 6.30 1.08 -23.04
N ARG A 144 6.50 2.12 -23.85
CA ARG A 144 7.83 2.48 -24.37
C ARG A 144 8.76 2.91 -23.24
N HIS A 145 8.30 3.81 -22.38
CA HIS A 145 9.11 4.31 -21.27
C HIS A 145 9.44 3.24 -20.24
N ILE A 146 8.49 2.35 -19.92
CA ILE A 146 8.73 1.20 -19.04
C ILE A 146 9.86 0.30 -19.59
N ARG A 147 9.84 0.00 -20.90
CA ARG A 147 10.87 -0.83 -21.54
C ARG A 147 12.23 -0.13 -21.57
N ALA A 148 12.24 1.18 -21.77
CA ALA A 148 13.46 1.99 -21.81
C ALA A 148 13.98 2.38 -20.41
N ALA A 149 13.26 2.03 -19.33
CA ALA A 149 13.55 2.49 -17.97
C ALA A 149 13.77 4.01 -17.88
N THR A 150 12.98 4.78 -18.65
CA THR A 150 13.13 6.23 -18.72
C THR A 150 12.97 6.87 -17.34
N PRO A 151 13.79 7.88 -16.97
CA PRO A 151 13.53 8.71 -15.79
C PRO A 151 12.11 9.27 -15.83
N CYS A 152 11.41 9.21 -14.70
CA CYS A 152 10.04 9.69 -14.58
C CYS A 152 9.94 10.63 -13.38
N LEU A 153 9.47 11.84 -13.65
CA LEU A 153 9.11 12.82 -12.63
C LEU A 153 7.60 12.82 -12.47
N VAL A 154 7.15 12.78 -11.22
CA VAL A 154 5.74 12.91 -10.86
C VAL A 154 5.54 14.26 -10.22
N SER A 155 4.52 14.99 -10.65
CA SER A 155 4.10 16.22 -10.01
C SER A 155 2.59 16.29 -9.81
N TYR A 156 2.17 16.98 -8.75
CA TYR A 156 0.76 17.23 -8.45
C TYR A 156 0.63 18.42 -7.48
N PRO A 157 -0.51 19.13 -7.48
CA PRO A 157 -0.72 20.24 -6.56
C PRO A 157 -1.04 19.74 -5.15
N LEU A 158 -0.49 20.42 -4.13
CA LEU A 158 -1.03 20.40 -2.78
C LEU A 158 -1.50 21.82 -2.42
N PRO A 159 -2.70 21.98 -1.82
CA PRO A 159 -3.19 23.29 -1.38
C PRO A 159 -2.25 24.00 -0.40
N GLN A 160 -1.50 23.23 0.39
CA GLN A 160 -0.52 23.72 1.35
C GLN A 160 0.87 23.17 1.00
N GLY A 161 1.88 24.03 0.96
CA GLY A 161 3.27 23.64 0.71
C GLY A 161 3.72 23.66 -0.76
N GLY A 162 2.84 24.03 -1.70
CA GLY A 162 3.17 24.12 -3.12
C GLY A 162 3.08 22.78 -3.86
N PRO A 163 3.36 22.77 -5.17
CA PRO A 163 3.32 21.53 -5.95
C PRO A 163 4.40 20.56 -5.49
N ILE A 164 4.05 19.29 -5.37
CA ILE A 164 5.02 18.22 -5.15
C ILE A 164 5.68 17.90 -6.49
N THR A 165 6.98 17.65 -6.47
CA THR A 165 7.73 17.07 -7.59
C THR A 165 8.70 16.04 -7.03
N LEU A 166 8.66 14.81 -7.56
CA LEU A 166 9.46 13.70 -7.09
C LEU A 166 9.86 12.76 -8.22
N GLU A 167 10.95 12.03 -8.06
CA GLU A 167 11.37 10.98 -9.00
C GLU A 167 10.64 9.67 -8.70
N ALA A 168 10.00 9.07 -9.71
CA ALA A 168 9.36 7.76 -9.64
C ALA A 168 9.98 6.81 -10.70
N PRO A 169 11.21 6.32 -10.48
CA PRO A 169 11.98 5.63 -11.50
C PRO A 169 11.28 4.35 -12.01
N LEU A 170 11.27 4.19 -13.34
CA LEU A 170 10.68 3.03 -14.02
C LEU A 170 11.59 1.79 -14.02
N ASP A 171 12.86 1.96 -13.64
CA ASP A 171 13.83 0.89 -13.67
C ASP A 171 13.41 -0.28 -12.75
N GLY A 172 13.42 -1.49 -13.31
CA GLY A 172 12.91 -2.72 -12.70
C GLY A 172 11.50 -3.11 -13.18
N LEU A 173 10.65 -2.17 -13.56
CA LEU A 173 9.24 -2.46 -13.87
C LEU A 173 9.09 -3.44 -15.04
N SER A 174 9.83 -3.25 -16.14
CA SER A 174 9.77 -4.19 -17.28
C SER A 174 10.13 -5.62 -16.88
N GLY A 175 11.06 -5.79 -15.94
CA GLY A 175 11.46 -7.09 -15.41
C GLY A 175 10.34 -7.74 -14.58
N VAL A 176 9.65 -6.95 -13.75
CA VAL A 176 8.50 -7.42 -12.97
C VAL A 176 7.37 -7.87 -13.89
N LEU A 177 7.04 -7.06 -14.90
CA LEU A 177 5.92 -7.35 -15.81
C LEU A 177 6.15 -8.66 -16.58
N ALA A 178 7.40 -9.01 -16.89
CA ALA A 178 7.73 -10.29 -17.52
C ALA A 178 7.49 -11.51 -16.61
N LYS A 179 7.33 -11.32 -15.29
CA LYS A 179 7.02 -12.37 -14.30
C LYS A 179 5.53 -12.52 -14.01
N LEU A 180 4.72 -11.56 -14.42
CA LEU A 180 3.26 -11.68 -14.42
C LEU A 180 2.86 -12.53 -15.63
N LYS A 181 2.94 -13.85 -15.47
CA LYS A 181 2.43 -14.84 -16.43
C LYS A 181 1.46 -15.77 -15.72
#